data_AF-A0A1X7FVB3-F1
#
_entry.id   AF-A0A1X7FVB3-F1
#
_cell.length_a   1.000
_cell.length_b   1.000
_cell.length_c   1.000
_cell.angle_alpha   90.00
_cell.angle_beta   90.00
_cell.angle_gamma   90.00
#
_symmetry.space_group_name_H-M   'P 1'
#
loop_
_entity.id
_entity.type
_entity.pdbx_description
1 polymer ?
#
loop_
_entity_poly.entity_id
_entity_poly.type
_entity_poly.pdbx_seq_one_letter_code
_entity_poly.pdbx_strand_id
1 'polypeptide(L)' 'MPMTSDDVITILGPVDETLVADVIATGATQAELAEAFSWVSNDEAFIGEGRHLPAGRVAALVDLLTADEEEQAD' A
#
# COMPACT_ATOMS: atom_id res chain seq x y z
N MET A 1 1.05 -12.68 -11.80
CA MET A 1 0.49 -11.83 -12.87
C MET A 1 0.75 -10.38 -12.49
N PRO A 2 0.96 -9.47 -13.45
CA PRO A 2 1.02 -8.05 -13.12
C PRO A 2 -0.33 -7.62 -12.53
N MET A 3 -0.27 -6.82 -11.47
CA MET A 3 -1.42 -6.19 -10.82
C MET A 3 -2.13 -5.26 -11.79
N THR A 4 -3.46 -5.28 -11.78
CA THR A 4 -4.31 -4.39 -12.58
C THR A 4 -4.92 -3.28 -11.73
N SER A 5 -5.49 -2.25 -12.36
CA SER A 5 -6.18 -1.17 -11.66
C SER A 5 -7.34 -1.67 -10.78
N ASP A 6 -8.06 -2.69 -11.24
CA ASP A 6 -9.16 -3.32 -10.48
C ASP A 6 -8.65 -4.01 -9.21
N ASP A 7 -7.47 -4.65 -9.30
CA ASP A 7 -6.82 -5.28 -8.15
C ASP A 7 -6.43 -4.24 -7.09
N VAL A 8 -5.97 -3.06 -7.52
CA VAL A 8 -5.61 -1.95 -6.62
C VAL A 8 -6.84 -1.41 -5.90
N ILE A 9 -7.90 -1.08 -6.65
CA ILE A 9 -9.15 -0.55 -6.10
C ILE A 9 -9.81 -1.57 -5.15
N THR A 10 -9.69 -2.86 -5.45
CA THR A 10 -10.20 -3.93 -4.58
C THR A 10 -9.51 -3.95 -3.21
N ILE A 11 -8.23 -3.59 -3.14
CA ILE A 11 -7.46 -3.59 -1.88
C ILE A 11 -7.58 -2.26 -1.14
N LEU A 12 -7.30 -1.16 -1.83
CA LEU A 12 -7.22 0.17 -1.22
C LEU A 12 -8.60 0.85 -1.10
N GLY A 13 -9.60 0.36 -1.84
CA GLY A 13 -10.88 1.01 -1.97
C GLY A 13 -10.86 2.09 -3.07
N PRO A 14 -11.83 3.03 -3.06
CA PRO A 14 -11.90 4.09 -4.05
C PRO A 14 -10.74 5.08 -3.85
N VAL A 15 -9.76 5.00 -4.74
CA VAL A 15 -8.57 5.87 -4.79
C VAL A 15 -8.45 6.52 -6.17
N ASP A 16 -7.70 7.62 -6.24
CA ASP A 16 -7.48 8.35 -7.49
C ASP A 16 -6.65 7.55 -8.51
N GLU A 17 -6.87 7.87 -9.79
CA GLU A 17 -6.17 7.20 -10.90
C GLU A 17 -4.64 7.37 -10.84
N THR A 18 -4.16 8.48 -10.26
CA THR A 18 -2.74 8.76 -10.03
C THR A 18 -2.14 7.73 -9.08
N LEU A 19 -2.78 7.50 -7.93
CA LEU A 19 -2.30 6.52 -6.94
C LEU A 19 -2.30 5.11 -7.54
N VAL A 20 -3.35 4.77 -8.31
CA VAL A 20 -3.41 3.48 -9.01
C VAL A 20 -2.23 3.31 -9.98
N ALA A 21 -1.89 4.35 -10.74
CA ALA A 21 -0.77 4.31 -11.68
C ALA A 21 0.57 4.15 -10.96
N ASP A 22 0.78 4.85 -9.85
CA ASP A 22 2.01 4.78 -9.06
C ASP A 22 2.18 3.40 -8.40
N VAL A 23 1.11 2.85 -7.83
CA VAL A 23 1.08 1.50 -7.27
C VAL A 23 1.45 0.46 -8.33
N ILE A 24 0.88 0.55 -9.54
CA ILE A 24 1.22 -0.36 -10.65
C ILE A 24 2.67 -0.15 -11.11
N ALA A 25 3.15 1.09 -11.16
CA ALA A 25 4.51 1.42 -11.57
C ALA A 25 5.58 0.84 -10.62
N THR A 26 5.26 0.59 -9.34
CA THR A 26 6.15 -0.11 -8.40
C THR A 26 6.49 -1.54 -8.85
N GLY A 27 5.68 -2.13 -9.74
CA GLY A 27 5.82 -3.52 -10.18
C GLY A 27 5.54 -4.54 -9.07
N ALA A 28 4.86 -4.12 -8.00
CA ALA A 28 4.45 -4.99 -6.92
C ALA A 28 3.30 -5.92 -7.33
N THR A 29 3.12 -6.96 -6.53
CA THR A 29 2.02 -7.91 -6.64
C THR A 29 0.86 -7.50 -5.74
N GLN A 30 -0.32 -8.02 -6.02
CA GLN A 30 -1.51 -7.82 -5.20
C GLN A 30 -1.29 -8.21 -3.72
N ALA A 31 -0.50 -9.26 -3.46
CA ALA A 31 -0.15 -9.68 -2.10
C ALA A 31 0.73 -8.66 -1.37
N GLU A 32 1.73 -8.09 -2.07
CA GLU A 32 2.60 -7.05 -1.52
C GLU A 32 1.80 -5.76 -1.22
N LEU A 33 0.82 -5.42 -2.07
CA LEU A 33 -0.08 -4.28 -1.84
C LEU A 33 -1.00 -4.50 -0.63
N ALA A 34 -1.60 -5.67 -0.51
CA ALA A 34 -2.45 -5.98 0.64
C ALA A 34 -1.66 -5.98 1.96
N GLU A 35 -0.40 -6.43 1.93
CA GLU A 35 0.50 -6.35 3.09
C GLU A 35 0.81 -4.90 3.44
N ALA A 36 1.19 -4.07 2.46
CA ALA A 36 1.47 -2.65 2.67
C ALA A 36 0.25 -1.89 3.21
N PHE A 37 -0.93 -2.11 2.62
CA PHE A 37 -2.17 -1.51 3.10
C PHE A 37 -2.50 -1.93 4.53
N SER A 38 -2.25 -3.20 4.89
CA SER A 38 -2.45 -3.68 6.26
C SER A 38 -1.52 -2.99 7.26
N TRP A 39 -0.29 -2.64 6.86
CA TRP A 39 0.65 -1.87 7.67
C TRP A 39 0.16 -0.46 7.93
N VAL A 40 -0.27 0.23 6.88
CA VAL A 40 -0.75 1.61 6.93
C VAL A 40 -2.07 1.72 7.70
N SER A 41 -3.01 0.81 7.48
CA SER A 41 -4.32 0.82 8.15
C SER A 41 -4.29 0.38 9.62
N ASN A 42 -3.20 -0.20 10.13
CA ASN A 42 -3.11 -0.71 11.51
C ASN A 42 -1.90 -0.13 12.24
N ASP A 43 -2.03 1.13 12.65
CA ASP A 43 -0.95 1.94 13.24
C ASP A 43 -0.40 1.42 14.59
N GLU A 44 -1.17 0.67 15.39
CA GLU A 44 -0.78 0.35 16.78
C GLU A 44 -0.64 -1.15 17.11
N ALA A 45 -1.10 -2.08 16.27
CA ALA A 45 -1.16 -3.50 16.63
C ALA A 45 0.09 -4.31 16.24
N PHE A 46 0.87 -3.90 15.23
CA PHE A 46 1.85 -4.78 14.60
C PHE A 46 3.30 -4.65 15.09
N ILE A 47 3.66 -3.53 15.73
CA ILE A 47 5.02 -3.33 16.29
C ILE A 47 5.29 -4.27 17.48
N GLY A 48 4.24 -4.73 18.17
CA GLY A 48 4.34 -5.61 19.35
C GLY A 48 4.49 -7.11 19.07
N GLU A 49 4.15 -7.58 17.86
CA GLU A 49 4.07 -9.02 17.53
C GLU A 49 5.35 -9.61 16.91
N GLY A 50 6.43 -8.83 16.81
CA GLY A 50 7.71 -9.31 16.27
C GLY A 50 7.69 -9.59 14.76
N ARG A 51 6.72 -9.02 14.02
CA ARG A 51 6.79 -9.01 12.55
C ARG A 51 7.99 -8.21 12.08
N HIS A 52 8.64 -8.71 11.03
CA HIS A 52 9.70 -7.98 10.35
C HIS A 52 9.12 -6.72 9.71
N LEU A 53 9.82 -5.59 9.86
CA LEU A 53 9.48 -4.35 9.17
C LEU A 53 9.35 -4.60 7.66
N PRO A 54 8.42 -3.89 6.98
CA PRO A 54 8.29 -4.01 5.54
C PRO A 54 9.62 -3.64 4.89
N ALA A 55 9.98 -4.38 3.84
CA ALA A 55 11.24 -4.19 3.11
C ALA A 55 11.02 -4.33 1.61
N GLY A 56 11.92 -3.74 0.81
CA GLY A 56 11.83 -3.80 -0.65
C GLY A 56 10.57 -3.10 -1.17
N ARG A 57 9.78 -3.80 -2.00
CA ARG A 57 8.58 -3.23 -2.62
C ARG A 57 7.47 -2.91 -1.62
N VAL A 58 7.30 -3.74 -0.60
CA VAL A 58 6.29 -3.50 0.45
C VAL A 58 6.59 -2.20 1.18
N ALA A 59 7.86 -1.92 1.51
CA ALA A 59 8.25 -0.67 2.14
C ALA A 59 7.97 0.55 1.25
N ALA A 60 8.27 0.46 -0.05
CA ALA A 60 7.99 1.54 -0.99
C ALA A 60 6.49 1.80 -1.14
N LEU A 61 5.67 0.75 -1.09
CA LEU A 61 4.21 0.90 -1.11
C LEU A 61 3.68 1.50 0.18
N VAL A 62 4.20 1.13 1.34
CA VAL A 62 3.81 1.74 2.63
C VAL A 62 4.08 3.24 2.60
N ASP A 63 5.28 3.65 2.16
CA ASP A 63 5.66 5.06 2.04
C ASP A 63 4.74 5.82 1.07
N LEU A 64 4.43 5.23 -0.09
CA LEU A 64 3.49 5.80 -1.07
C LEU A 64 2.09 6.02 -0.48
N LEU A 65 1.54 5.01 0.19
CA LEU A 65 0.19 5.04 0.73
C LEU A 65 0.08 6.02 1.91
N THR A 66 1.10 6.09 2.77
CA THR A 66 1.15 7.07 3.85
C THR A 66 1.22 8.50 3.31
N ALA A 67 2.03 8.76 2.28
CA ALA A 67 2.13 10.08 1.66
C ALA A 67 0.79 10.54 1.03
N ASP A 68 0.04 9.61 0.44
CA ASP A 68 -1.28 9.90 -0.15
C ASP A 68 -2.34 10.21 0.92
N GLU A 69 -2.35 9.48 2.04
CA GLU A 69 -3.22 9.79 3.19
C GLU A 69 -2.91 11.15 3.82
N GLU A 70 -1.63 11.52 3.91
CA GLU A 70 -1.20 12.84 4.40
C GLU A 70 -1.66 13.97 3.46
N GLU A 71 -1.61 13.77 2.14
CA GLU A 71 -2.05 14.78 1.15
C GLU A 71 -3.59 14.97 1.14
N GLN A 72 -4.35 13.92 1.46
CA GLN A 72 -5.81 14.01 1.61
C GLN A 72 -6.28 14.64 2.93
N ALA A 73 -5.41 14.76 3.92
CA ALA A 73 -5.74 15.26 5.26
C ALA A 73 -5.71 16.80 5.40
N ASP A 74 -5.30 17.54 4.36
CA ASP A 74 -5.13 19.00 4.34
C ASP A 74 -6.30 19.76 3.68
#